data_AF-A0A0H2V0D7-F1
#
_entry.id   AF-A0A0H2V0D7-F1
#
_cell.length_a   1.000
_cell.length_b   1.000
_cell.length_c   1.000
_cell.angle_alpha   90.00
_cell.angle_beta   90.00
_cell.angle_gamma   90.00
#
_symmetry.space_group_name_H-M   'P 1'
#
loop_
_entity.id
_entity.type
_entity.pdbx_description
1 polymer ?
#
loop_
_entity_poly.entity_id
_entity_poly.type
_entity_poly.pdbx_seq_one_letter_code
_entity_poly.pdbx_strand_id
1 'polypeptide(L)'
;MPCFTAMRAEIALMSGSAFAVTHHAFSSGAGRTSDGNGSHASTLKSPSYTKSVSWQHYPLIEQWRQQFPIEAMCQVFGVSRSGYYNWVQHEPSDRKQSDKRLKLEIKVAHIRTRETYGTRRLQTELAENGIIVGRDRLARLRKELRLRCKQKRKFRATTNPNHNLPVAPNLLNQTFAPTAPNQVWVADLTYVATQEGWLYLAGIKDVYTCEIVGYAMGERMTKELTGKALFMALRSQLPPAGLIHHSDRGSQYCAYDYRVIQEQSGLKTSMSRKGNCYDNAPMESFWGTLKNESLGHYRFNNRDEAISVIREYIEIFYNRQRRHSRLGNISPAAFREKYHQMAA
;
A
#
# COMPACT_ATOMS: atom_id res chain seq x y z
N MET A 1 53.51 23.58 14.72
CA MET A 1 52.22 23.44 14.00
C MET A 1 52.49 22.69 12.71
N PRO A 2 51.74 21.61 12.37
CA PRO A 2 51.88 21.01 11.06
C PRO A 2 51.55 22.08 10.01
N CYS A 3 52.43 22.21 9.02
CA CYS A 3 52.32 23.20 7.95
C CYS A 3 50.96 23.05 7.26
N PHE A 4 50.26 24.16 6.99
CA PHE A 4 48.93 24.18 6.37
C PHE A 4 48.84 23.32 5.10
N THR A 5 49.96 23.20 4.39
CA THR A 5 50.16 22.37 3.20
C THR A 5 50.13 20.87 3.48
N ALA A 6 50.69 20.42 4.61
CA ALA A 6 50.69 19.01 5.01
C ALA A 6 49.28 18.52 5.36
N MET A 7 48.52 19.34 6.09
CA MET A 7 47.13 19.03 6.44
C MET A 7 46.22 18.97 5.20
N ARG A 8 46.45 19.84 4.20
CA ARG A 8 45.73 19.77 2.92
C ARG A 8 46.01 18.49 2.15
N ALA A 9 47.27 18.04 2.12
CA ALA A 9 47.65 16.78 1.47
C ALA A 9 47.04 15.56 2.18
N GLU A 10 47.02 15.58 3.51
CA GLU A 10 46.46 14.50 4.32
C GLU A 10 44.92 14.41 4.20
N ILE A 11 44.23 15.56 4.21
CA ILE A 11 42.78 15.64 3.93
C ILE A 11 42.46 15.18 2.50
N ALA A 12 43.28 15.53 1.51
CA ALA A 12 43.09 15.09 0.12
C ALA A 12 43.26 13.57 -0.05
N LEU A 13 44.20 12.96 0.69
CA LEU A 13 44.39 11.50 0.73
C LEU A 13 43.22 10.78 1.42
N MET A 14 42.69 11.36 2.51
CA MET A 14 41.60 10.76 3.28
C MET A 14 40.20 10.94 2.67
N SER A 15 40.00 11.99 1.87
CA SER A 15 38.70 12.28 1.21
C SER A 15 38.48 11.53 -0.11
N GLY A 16 39.49 10.84 -0.63
CA GLY A 16 39.43 10.04 -1.85
C GLY A 16 39.11 10.87 -3.10
N SER A 17 40.15 11.33 -3.81
CA SER A 17 40.18 11.74 -5.24
C SER A 17 39.08 12.66 -5.80
N ALA A 18 38.16 13.20 -5.01
CA ALA A 18 37.07 14.07 -5.47
C ALA A 18 37.31 15.56 -5.16
N PHE A 19 38.43 15.91 -4.54
CA PHE A 19 38.79 17.26 -4.12
C PHE A 19 39.82 17.92 -5.07
N ALA A 20 39.56 17.89 -6.37
CA ALA A 20 40.23 18.80 -7.30
C ALA A 20 39.43 20.12 -7.37
N VAL A 21 39.57 20.98 -6.35
CA VAL A 21 39.13 22.38 -6.47
C VAL A 21 40.34 23.20 -6.88
N THR A 22 40.27 23.69 -8.11
CA THR A 22 41.22 24.54 -8.81
C THR A 22 41.51 25.83 -8.04
N HIS A 23 42.78 26.06 -7.72
CA HIS A 23 43.33 27.40 -7.52
C HIS A 23 44.51 27.58 -8.47
N HIS A 24 44.25 28.13 -9.66
CA HIS A 24 45.32 28.68 -10.48
C HIS A 24 45.79 30.01 -9.84
N ALA A 25 47.02 30.02 -9.34
CA ALA A 25 47.75 31.24 -9.03
C ALA A 25 48.18 31.88 -10.35
N PHE A 26 47.83 33.15 -10.58
CA PHE A 26 48.34 33.91 -11.72
C PHE A 26 49.56 34.72 -11.29
N SER A 27 50.68 34.41 -11.94
CA SER A 27 51.97 35.08 -11.82
C SER A 27 51.91 36.51 -12.37
N SER A 28 52.56 37.44 -11.67
CA SER A 28 52.82 38.81 -12.09
C SER A 28 53.78 38.85 -13.29
N GLY A 29 53.39 39.49 -14.38
CA GLY A 29 54.25 39.79 -15.53
C GLY A 29 53.99 41.20 -16.06
N ALA A 30 55.01 42.05 -16.01
CA ALA A 30 55.01 43.42 -16.51
C ALA A 30 55.27 43.48 -18.03
N GLY A 31 54.67 44.46 -18.71
CA GLY A 31 55.00 44.86 -20.09
C GLY A 31 54.25 46.14 -20.50
N ARG A 32 54.99 47.22 -20.78
CA ARG A 32 54.53 48.53 -21.32
C ARG A 32 54.23 48.38 -22.84
N THR A 33 53.33 49.12 -23.50
CA THR A 33 53.44 50.54 -23.92
C THR A 33 52.16 50.97 -24.71
N SER A 34 51.80 52.27 -24.61
CA SER A 34 51.13 53.20 -25.58
C SER A 34 49.98 52.71 -26.49
N ASP A 35 48.88 53.43 -26.80
CA ASP A 35 48.39 54.81 -26.60
C ASP A 35 46.90 54.79 -27.04
N GLY A 36 46.09 55.76 -26.56
CA GLY A 36 44.92 56.23 -27.33
C GLY A 36 43.51 56.07 -26.73
N ASN A 37 43.09 57.10 -25.98
CA ASN A 37 41.78 57.78 -25.99
C ASN A 37 40.46 56.98 -25.94
N GLY A 38 39.66 57.19 -24.89
CA GLY A 38 38.24 56.80 -24.88
C GLY A 38 37.61 56.73 -23.50
N SER A 39 36.97 57.84 -23.09
CA SER A 39 36.17 57.97 -21.88
C SER A 39 34.94 57.06 -21.87
N HIS A 40 34.93 56.04 -21.02
CA HIS A 40 33.71 55.50 -20.40
C HIS A 40 34.07 54.86 -19.06
N ALA A 41 33.58 55.44 -17.97
CA ALA A 41 33.67 54.84 -16.64
C ALA A 41 32.83 53.55 -16.58
N SER A 42 33.46 52.41 -16.85
CA SER A 42 32.88 51.10 -16.58
C SER A 42 33.15 50.73 -15.13
N THR A 43 32.09 50.78 -14.31
CA THR A 43 32.11 50.20 -12.96
C THR A 43 32.31 48.69 -13.13
N LEU A 44 33.54 48.21 -12.98
CA LEU A 44 33.87 46.79 -12.96
C LEU A 44 33.11 46.14 -11.79
N LYS A 45 32.02 45.43 -12.12
CA LYS A 45 31.34 44.53 -11.20
C LYS A 45 32.37 43.55 -10.66
N SER A 46 32.50 43.54 -9.33
CA SER A 46 33.24 42.53 -8.57
C SER A 46 32.81 41.12 -9.04
N PRO A 47 33.73 40.16 -9.22
CA PRO A 47 33.36 38.82 -9.65
C PRO A 47 32.40 38.19 -8.65
N SER A 48 31.21 37.82 -9.12
CA SER A 48 30.20 37.10 -8.35
C SER A 48 30.73 35.69 -8.02
N TYR A 49 31.20 35.50 -6.79
CA TYR A 49 31.42 34.17 -6.24
C TYR A 49 30.08 33.42 -6.21
N THR A 50 29.92 32.46 -7.12
CA THR A 50 28.83 31.47 -7.06
C THR A 50 28.99 30.65 -5.79
N LYS A 51 28.14 30.94 -4.79
CA LYS A 51 27.95 30.17 -3.54
C LYS A 51 27.53 28.73 -3.87
N SER A 52 28.46 27.84 -4.14
CA SER A 52 28.22 26.39 -4.10
C SER A 52 28.24 25.91 -2.64
N VAL A 53 27.06 25.51 -2.17
CA VAL A 53 26.69 24.73 -0.97
C VAL A 53 27.80 24.47 0.09
N SER A 54 28.05 25.45 0.97
CA SER A 54 29.09 25.37 2.02
C SER A 54 28.81 24.37 3.17
N TRP A 55 27.58 23.85 3.31
CA TRP A 55 27.23 22.99 4.45
C TRP A 55 27.62 21.51 4.29
N GLN A 56 28.00 21.09 3.08
CA GLN A 56 28.28 19.68 2.77
C GLN A 56 29.58 19.16 3.42
N HIS A 57 30.48 20.06 3.84
CA HIS A 57 31.76 19.70 4.46
C HIS A 57 31.68 19.53 5.98
N TYR A 58 30.65 20.03 6.66
CA TYR A 58 30.53 19.91 8.11
C TYR A 58 30.51 18.45 8.63
N PRO A 59 29.88 17.47 7.97
CA PRO A 59 29.99 16.06 8.35
C PRO A 59 31.43 15.52 8.33
N LEU A 60 32.26 15.92 7.37
CA LEU A 60 33.68 15.50 7.33
C LEU A 60 34.49 16.19 8.43
N ILE A 61 34.26 17.48 8.67
CA ILE A 61 34.88 18.22 9.78
C ILE A 61 34.54 17.55 11.12
N GLU A 62 33.29 17.14 11.30
CA GLU A 62 32.83 16.44 12.50
C GLU A 62 33.49 15.06 12.65
N GLN A 63 33.60 14.31 11.55
CA GLN A 63 34.24 12.99 11.54
C GLN A 63 35.72 13.06 11.93
N TRP A 64 36.42 14.12 11.52
CA TRP A 64 37.87 14.27 11.74
C TRP A 64 38.23 15.24 12.88
N ARG A 65 37.25 15.71 13.65
CA ARG A 65 37.45 16.71 14.74
C ARG A 65 38.48 16.31 15.80
N GLN A 66 38.73 15.01 15.96
CA GLN A 66 39.73 14.48 16.91
C GLN A 66 41.14 14.38 16.31
N GLN A 67 41.24 14.39 14.98
CA GLN A 67 42.50 14.22 14.24
C GLN A 67 43.07 15.57 13.81
N PHE A 68 42.22 16.55 13.49
CA PHE A 68 42.64 17.88 13.05
C PHE A 68 41.89 19.00 13.79
N PRO A 69 42.53 20.18 13.98
CA PRO A 69 41.84 21.35 14.51
C PRO A 69 40.69 21.81 13.62
N ILE A 70 39.51 22.02 14.21
CA ILE A 70 38.29 22.47 13.51
C ILE A 70 38.52 23.75 12.69
N GLU A 71 39.29 24.68 13.25
CA GLU A 71 39.61 25.95 12.58
C GLU A 71 40.39 25.74 11.28
N ALA A 72 41.40 24.86 11.31
CA ALA A 72 42.19 24.56 10.13
C ALA A 72 41.35 23.81 9.09
N MET A 73 40.48 22.88 9.50
CA MET A 73 39.56 22.21 8.56
C MET A 73 38.55 23.18 7.94
N CYS A 74 37.98 24.09 8.74
CA CYS A 74 37.06 25.12 8.25
C CYS A 74 37.72 26.01 7.19
N GLN A 75 38.98 26.41 7.40
CA GLN A 75 39.75 27.17 6.41
C GLN A 75 40.05 26.34 5.14
N VAL A 76 40.42 25.06 5.28
CA VAL A 76 40.67 24.16 4.15
C VAL A 76 39.42 23.96 3.29
N PHE A 77 38.25 23.79 3.91
CA PHE A 77 36.98 23.59 3.22
C PHE A 77 36.26 24.90 2.82
N GLY A 78 36.79 26.06 3.17
CA GLY A 78 36.16 27.35 2.86
C GLY A 78 34.83 27.59 3.57
N VAL A 79 34.66 27.05 4.78
CA VAL A 79 33.42 27.15 5.58
C VAL A 79 33.66 27.93 6.88
N SER A 80 32.61 28.57 7.42
CA SER A 80 32.73 29.34 8.65
C SER A 80 32.74 28.44 9.89
N ARG A 81 33.61 28.74 10.86
CA ARG A 81 33.64 28.08 12.18
C ARG A 81 32.30 28.24 12.92
N SER A 82 31.70 29.42 12.89
CA SER A 82 30.39 29.68 13.50
C SER A 82 29.27 28.86 12.85
N GLY A 83 29.30 28.70 11.52
CA GLY A 83 28.41 27.80 10.79
C GLY A 83 28.58 26.33 11.16
N TYR A 84 29.82 25.85 11.33
CA TYR A 84 30.07 24.49 11.82
C TYR A 84 29.46 24.27 13.20
N TYR A 85 29.72 25.15 14.17
CA TYR A 85 29.16 25.00 15.51
C TYR A 85 27.64 25.17 15.52
N ASN A 86 27.06 26.06 14.70
CA ASN A 86 25.62 26.15 14.54
C ASN A 86 25.05 24.83 13.99
N TRP A 87 25.70 24.23 12.99
CA TRP A 87 25.31 22.92 12.44
C TRP A 87 25.42 21.78 13.47
N VAL A 88 26.49 21.75 14.28
CA VAL A 88 26.68 20.75 15.36
C VAL A 88 25.62 20.90 16.44
N GLN A 89 25.32 22.14 16.83
CA GLN A 89 24.33 22.47 17.86
C GLN A 89 22.90 22.55 17.30
N HIS A 90 22.70 22.33 16.00
CA HIS A 90 21.41 22.51 15.37
C HIS A 90 20.48 21.38 15.78
N GLU A 91 19.55 21.68 16.68
CA GLU A 91 18.45 20.77 16.94
C GLU A 91 17.62 20.56 15.66
N PRO A 92 17.09 19.35 15.42
CA PRO A 92 16.23 19.13 14.28
C PRO A 92 15.07 20.13 14.33
N SER A 93 14.79 20.82 13.23
CA SER A 93 13.63 21.72 13.15
C SER A 93 12.34 21.01 13.57
N ASP A 94 11.35 21.76 14.07
CA ASP A 94 10.04 21.21 14.47
C ASP A 94 9.42 20.31 13.41
N ARG A 95 9.60 20.69 12.13
CA ARG A 95 9.17 19.88 10.99
C ARG A 95 9.89 18.54 10.92
N LYS A 96 11.21 18.51 11.13
CA LYS A 96 12.02 17.29 11.12
C LYS A 96 11.69 16.39 12.33
N GLN A 97 11.43 16.98 13.50
CA GLN A 97 10.95 16.24 14.67
C GLN A 97 9.54 15.67 14.46
N SER A 98 8.62 16.47 13.91
CA SER A 98 7.27 16.05 13.55
C SER A 98 7.30 14.93 12.49
N ASP A 99 8.16 15.03 11.47
CA ASP A 99 8.35 13.98 10.47
C ASP A 99 8.92 12.70 11.10
N LYS A 100 9.82 12.78 12.09
CA LYS A 100 10.34 11.61 12.81
C LYS A 100 9.22 10.87 13.56
N ARG A 101 8.37 11.60 14.29
CA ARG A 101 7.20 11.03 14.98
C ARG A 101 6.22 10.40 13.98
N LEU A 102 5.85 11.15 12.94
CA LEU A 102 4.94 10.68 11.90
C LEU A 102 5.47 9.45 11.15
N LYS A 103 6.79 9.33 10.93
CA LYS A 103 7.40 8.13 10.35
C LYS A 103 7.16 6.88 11.20
N LEU A 104 7.16 6.99 12.54
CA LEU A 104 6.85 5.87 13.43
C LEU A 104 5.39 5.45 13.25
N GLU A 105 4.47 6.41 13.30
CA GLU A 105 3.03 6.17 13.10
C GLU A 105 2.73 5.53 11.74
N ILE A 106 3.39 6.00 10.69
CA ILE A 106 3.26 5.43 9.34
C ILE A 106 3.71 3.96 9.33
N LYS A 107 4.80 3.60 10.04
CA LYS A 107 5.27 2.21 10.12
C LYS A 107 4.28 1.34 10.88
N VAL A 108 3.78 1.80 12.02
CA VAL A 108 2.80 1.07 12.85
C VAL A 108 1.53 0.83 12.04
N ALA A 109 0.97 1.88 11.42
CA ALA A 109 -0.22 1.75 10.58
C ALA A 109 0.03 0.86 9.35
N HIS A 110 1.24 0.89 8.77
CA HIS A 110 1.60 0.01 7.65
C HIS A 110 1.58 -1.47 8.05
N ILE A 111 2.14 -1.82 9.21
CA ILE A 111 2.14 -3.19 9.75
C ILE A 111 0.71 -3.62 10.12
N ARG A 112 -0.03 -2.77 10.86
CA ARG A 112 -1.42 -3.03 11.27
C ARG A 112 -2.33 -3.33 10.08
N THR A 113 -2.10 -2.66 8.96
CA THR A 113 -2.86 -2.84 7.71
C THR A 113 -2.31 -3.96 6.82
N ARG A 114 -1.47 -4.84 7.38
CA ARG A 114 -0.79 -5.96 6.70
C ARG A 114 0.00 -5.54 5.48
N GLU A 115 0.48 -4.31 5.49
CA GLU A 115 1.21 -3.69 4.39
C GLU A 115 0.40 -3.58 3.09
N THR A 116 -0.94 -3.68 3.13
CA THR A 116 -1.78 -3.66 1.93
C THR A 116 -2.18 -2.24 1.51
N TYR A 117 -2.16 -1.28 2.44
CA TYR A 117 -2.72 0.05 2.19
C TYR A 117 -1.74 0.99 1.48
N GLY A 118 -2.20 1.50 0.34
CA GLY A 118 -1.60 2.67 -0.34
C GLY A 118 -1.87 3.97 0.41
N THR A 119 -1.30 5.08 -0.08
CA THR A 119 -1.35 6.39 0.59
C THR A 119 -2.76 6.83 0.97
N ARG A 120 -3.76 6.57 0.11
CA ARG A 120 -5.15 6.99 0.34
C ARG A 120 -5.77 6.30 1.56
N ARG A 121 -5.78 4.96 1.59
CA ARG A 121 -6.36 4.21 2.73
C ARG A 121 -5.55 4.41 4.01
N LEU A 122 -4.22 4.54 3.89
CA LEU A 122 -3.36 4.78 5.05
C LEU A 122 -3.57 6.18 5.66
N GLN A 123 -3.94 7.18 4.85
CA GLN A 123 -4.32 8.49 5.38
C GLN A 123 -5.58 8.40 6.23
N THR A 124 -6.62 7.72 5.75
CA THR A 124 -7.86 7.48 6.54
C THR A 124 -7.55 6.71 7.82
N GLU A 125 -6.69 5.70 7.73
CA GLU A 125 -6.23 4.92 8.88
C GLU A 125 -5.55 5.79 9.94
N LEU A 126 -4.65 6.69 9.53
CA LEU A 126 -3.99 7.62 10.44
C LEU A 126 -4.99 8.62 11.03
N ALA A 127 -5.93 9.13 10.24
CA ALA A 127 -6.93 10.08 10.69
C ALA A 127 -7.85 9.50 11.78
N GLU A 128 -8.25 8.23 11.68
CA GLU A 128 -9.03 7.54 12.73
C GLU A 128 -8.24 7.33 14.03
N ASN A 129 -6.92 7.43 13.99
CA ASN A 129 -6.05 7.39 15.18
C ASN A 129 -5.62 8.80 15.61
N GLY A 130 -6.36 9.84 15.19
CA GLY A 130 -6.11 11.24 15.56
C GLY A 130 -4.95 11.90 14.81
N ILE A 131 -4.37 11.24 13.80
CA ILE A 131 -3.19 11.74 13.08
C ILE A 131 -3.61 12.31 11.73
N ILE A 132 -3.78 13.64 11.68
CA ILE A 132 -4.14 14.35 10.45
C ILE A 132 -2.87 14.68 9.65
N VAL A 133 -2.78 14.14 8.44
CA VAL A 133 -1.63 14.34 7.55
C VAL A 133 -2.08 14.52 6.10
N GLY A 134 -1.48 15.48 5.40
CA GLY A 134 -1.67 15.67 3.96
C GLY A 134 -1.07 14.54 3.12
N ARG A 135 -1.71 14.21 1.99
CA ARG A 135 -1.35 13.06 1.15
C ARG A 135 0.09 13.12 0.62
N ASP A 136 0.58 14.30 0.25
CA ASP A 136 1.92 14.45 -0.33
C ASP A 136 3.01 14.29 0.72
N ARG A 137 2.77 14.81 1.94
CA ARG A 137 3.65 14.58 3.09
C ARG A 137 3.72 13.09 3.42
N LEU A 138 2.57 12.41 3.46
CA LEU A 138 2.51 10.96 3.69
C LEU A 138 3.24 10.18 2.59
N ALA A 139 3.03 10.52 1.32
CA ALA A 139 3.67 9.86 0.18
C ALA A 139 5.20 10.02 0.21
N ARG A 140 5.69 11.25 0.47
CA ARG A 140 7.12 11.54 0.63
C ARG A 140 7.73 10.71 1.75
N LEU A 141 7.14 10.72 2.94
CA LEU A 141 7.66 9.98 4.10
C LEU A 141 7.65 8.47 3.89
N ARG A 142 6.62 7.92 3.24
CA ARG A 142 6.60 6.50 2.83
C ARG A 142 7.74 6.16 1.86
N LYS A 143 8.03 7.05 0.91
CA LYS A 143 9.15 6.87 -0.04
C LYS A 143 10.49 6.87 0.70
N GLU A 144 10.69 7.81 1.62
CA GLU A 144 11.90 7.87 2.47
C GLU A 144 12.07 6.62 3.34
N LEU A 145 10.97 6.08 3.88
CA LEU A 145 10.96 4.83 4.65
C LEU A 145 11.05 3.57 3.79
N ARG A 146 11.09 3.70 2.45
CA ARG A 146 11.09 2.60 1.49
C ARG A 146 9.90 1.63 1.65
N LEU A 147 8.79 2.09 2.21
CA LEU A 147 7.59 1.27 2.36
C LEU A 147 6.90 1.04 1.02
N ARG A 148 6.45 -0.18 0.78
CA ARG A 148 5.74 -0.60 -0.43
C ARG A 148 4.55 -1.46 -0.04
N CYS A 149 3.47 -1.39 -0.81
CA CYS A 149 2.33 -2.26 -0.55
C CYS A 149 2.67 -3.68 -0.97
N LYS A 150 2.31 -4.66 -0.12
CA LYS A 150 2.29 -6.07 -0.50
C LYS A 150 1.23 -6.26 -1.60
N GLN A 151 1.69 -6.61 -2.81
CA GLN A 151 0.84 -6.93 -3.95
C GLN A 151 1.46 -8.09 -4.73
N LYS A 152 0.65 -9.08 -5.11
CA LYS A 152 1.05 -10.10 -6.08
C LYS A 152 0.91 -9.54 -7.50
N ARG A 153 1.84 -9.89 -8.39
CA ARG A 153 1.76 -9.57 -9.82
C ARG A 153 0.58 -10.35 -10.45
N LYS A 154 -0.11 -9.72 -11.43
CA LYS A 154 -1.37 -10.18 -12.05
C LYS A 154 -1.47 -11.70 -12.24
N PHE A 155 -2.59 -12.27 -11.79
CA PHE A 155 -3.01 -13.64 -12.12
C PHE A 155 -3.82 -13.65 -13.43
N ARG A 156 -3.69 -14.74 -14.19
CA ARG A 156 -4.35 -15.00 -15.48
C ARG A 156 -5.48 -16.00 -15.24
N ALA A 157 -6.70 -15.67 -15.69
CA ALA A 157 -7.88 -16.49 -15.43
C ALA A 157 -7.81 -17.84 -16.17
N THR A 158 -8.18 -18.90 -15.47
CA THR A 158 -8.40 -20.24 -16.03
C THR A 158 -9.63 -20.80 -15.34
N THR A 159 -10.73 -20.99 -16.07
CA THR A 159 -11.67 -22.12 -15.95
C THR A 159 -12.71 -22.01 -17.09
N ASN A 160 -13.01 -23.15 -17.71
CA ASN A 160 -14.01 -23.33 -18.75
C ASN A 160 -15.05 -24.35 -18.24
N PRO A 161 -16.33 -24.01 -18.04
CA PRO A 161 -17.35 -24.98 -17.68
C PRO A 161 -18.24 -25.36 -18.88
N ASN A 162 -18.17 -26.63 -19.28
CA ASN A 162 -19.18 -27.31 -20.10
C ASN A 162 -19.91 -28.33 -19.21
N HIS A 163 -21.21 -28.13 -18.94
CA HIS A 163 -22.10 -29.18 -18.41
C HIS A 163 -23.56 -28.94 -18.85
N ASN A 164 -24.38 -30.01 -18.82
CA ASN A 164 -25.78 -30.02 -19.28
C ASN A 164 -26.79 -29.96 -18.11
N LEU A 165 -26.60 -29.06 -17.13
CA LEU A 165 -27.51 -28.95 -15.96
C LEU A 165 -28.48 -27.77 -16.13
N PRO A 166 -29.63 -27.74 -15.42
CA PRO A 166 -30.61 -26.67 -15.52
C PRO A 166 -30.02 -25.30 -15.15
N VAL A 167 -30.30 -24.30 -15.96
CA VAL A 167 -29.77 -22.93 -15.83
C VAL A 167 -30.89 -21.96 -15.47
N ALA A 168 -30.70 -21.14 -14.43
CA ALA A 168 -31.60 -20.05 -14.08
C ALA A 168 -31.34 -18.79 -14.92
N PRO A 169 -32.34 -17.90 -15.14
CA PRO A 169 -32.13 -16.64 -15.83
C PRO A 169 -31.17 -15.69 -15.06
N ASN A 170 -30.46 -14.84 -15.79
CA ASN A 170 -29.65 -13.77 -15.20
C ASN A 170 -30.56 -12.61 -14.80
N LEU A 171 -30.84 -12.46 -13.50
CA LEU A 171 -31.68 -11.42 -12.92
C LEU A 171 -30.88 -10.14 -12.62
N LEU A 172 -29.55 -10.25 -12.45
CA LEU A 172 -28.70 -9.09 -12.18
C LEU A 172 -28.36 -8.32 -13.44
N ASN A 173 -28.10 -9.00 -14.56
CA ASN A 173 -27.67 -8.39 -15.82
C ASN A 173 -26.58 -7.31 -15.61
N GLN A 174 -25.62 -7.60 -14.73
CA GLN A 174 -24.51 -6.70 -14.33
C GLN A 174 -24.92 -5.42 -13.57
N THR A 175 -26.18 -5.34 -13.13
CA THR A 175 -26.68 -4.26 -12.28
C THR A 175 -26.44 -4.61 -10.80
N PHE A 176 -25.29 -4.23 -10.27
CA PHE A 176 -24.90 -4.48 -8.87
C PHE A 176 -25.22 -3.29 -7.96
N ALA A 177 -26.48 -2.85 -7.96
CA ALA A 177 -26.93 -1.67 -7.23
C ALA A 177 -28.07 -1.95 -6.23
N PRO A 178 -27.91 -2.91 -5.29
CA PRO A 178 -28.85 -3.02 -4.18
C PRO A 178 -28.83 -1.74 -3.32
N THR A 179 -29.94 -1.47 -2.64
CA THR A 179 -30.12 -0.30 -1.78
C THR A 179 -30.10 -0.63 -0.30
N ALA A 180 -30.20 -1.91 0.05
CA ALA A 180 -30.18 -2.42 1.42
C ALA A 180 -29.40 -3.74 1.53
N PRO A 181 -28.91 -4.10 2.74
CA PRO A 181 -28.36 -5.42 3.00
C PRO A 181 -29.37 -6.52 2.65
N ASN A 182 -28.88 -7.70 2.28
CA ASN A 182 -29.67 -8.90 2.04
C ASN A 182 -30.71 -8.76 0.91
N GLN A 183 -30.45 -7.89 -0.06
CA GLN A 183 -31.22 -7.87 -1.31
C GLN A 183 -30.58 -8.73 -2.40
N VAL A 184 -29.25 -8.73 -2.46
CA VAL A 184 -28.48 -9.48 -3.46
C VAL A 184 -27.25 -10.10 -2.80
N TRP A 185 -27.19 -11.42 -2.85
CA TRP A 185 -25.98 -12.17 -2.57
C TRP A 185 -25.38 -12.72 -3.85
N VAL A 186 -24.06 -12.65 -3.96
CA VAL A 186 -23.31 -13.34 -5.00
C VAL A 186 -22.53 -14.50 -4.39
N ALA A 187 -22.45 -15.62 -5.10
CA ALA A 187 -21.76 -16.83 -4.68
C ALA A 187 -20.77 -17.29 -5.75
N ASP A 188 -19.64 -17.83 -5.30
CA ASP A 188 -18.63 -18.43 -6.16
C ASP A 188 -17.69 -19.34 -5.36
N LEU A 189 -16.84 -20.09 -6.04
CA LEU A 189 -15.86 -20.98 -5.44
C LEU A 189 -14.47 -20.75 -6.02
N THR A 190 -13.46 -20.73 -5.15
CA THR A 190 -12.05 -20.72 -5.55
C THR A 190 -11.31 -21.88 -4.88
N TYR A 191 -10.08 -22.13 -5.33
CA TYR A 191 -9.18 -23.10 -4.70
C TYR A 191 -7.85 -22.47 -4.29
N VAL A 192 -7.20 -23.09 -3.31
CA VAL A 192 -5.94 -22.65 -2.70
C VAL A 192 -4.97 -23.83 -2.68
N ALA A 193 -3.74 -23.61 -3.13
CA ALA A 193 -2.71 -24.65 -3.16
C ALA A 193 -2.10 -24.86 -1.77
N THR A 194 -1.94 -26.11 -1.37
CA THR A 194 -1.19 -26.57 -0.19
C THR A 194 -0.29 -27.75 -0.58
N GLN A 195 0.66 -28.16 0.26
CA GLN A 195 1.48 -29.35 -0.04
C GLN A 195 0.70 -30.66 0.03
N GLU A 196 -0.47 -30.69 0.69
CA GLU A 196 -1.38 -31.85 0.72
C GLU A 196 -2.37 -31.88 -0.46
N GLY A 197 -2.26 -30.91 -1.38
CA GLY A 197 -3.16 -30.70 -2.52
C GLY A 197 -4.05 -29.49 -2.37
N TRP A 198 -5.17 -29.47 -3.10
CA TRP A 198 -6.06 -28.31 -3.14
C TRP A 198 -6.97 -28.25 -1.90
N LEU A 199 -7.16 -27.02 -1.40
CA LEU A 199 -8.25 -26.64 -0.51
C LEU A 199 -9.25 -25.81 -1.32
N TYR A 200 -10.50 -26.25 -1.36
CA TYR A 200 -11.59 -25.54 -2.03
C TYR A 200 -12.30 -24.62 -1.03
N LEU A 201 -12.67 -23.42 -1.47
CA LEU A 201 -13.30 -22.36 -0.68
C LEU A 201 -14.52 -21.84 -1.43
N ALA A 202 -15.71 -22.14 -0.92
CA ALA A 202 -16.96 -21.52 -1.34
C ALA A 202 -17.19 -20.23 -0.54
N GLY A 203 -17.63 -19.16 -1.19
CA GLY A 203 -17.93 -17.89 -0.55
C GLY A 203 -19.26 -17.32 -1.01
N ILE A 204 -19.92 -16.59 -0.11
CA ILE A 204 -21.14 -15.83 -0.36
C ILE A 204 -20.93 -14.42 0.15
N LYS A 205 -21.14 -13.45 -0.74
CA LYS A 205 -20.91 -12.04 -0.48
C LYS A 205 -22.19 -11.26 -0.63
N ASP A 206 -22.48 -10.41 0.35
CA ASP A 206 -23.52 -9.40 0.21
C ASP A 206 -23.02 -8.25 -0.66
N VAL A 207 -23.76 -7.94 -1.73
CA VAL A 207 -23.35 -6.93 -2.70
C VAL A 207 -23.45 -5.51 -2.11
N TYR A 208 -24.41 -5.25 -1.22
CA TYR A 208 -24.62 -3.94 -0.62
C TYR A 208 -23.56 -3.62 0.44
N THR A 209 -23.35 -4.50 1.42
CA THR A 209 -22.40 -4.30 2.53
C THR A 209 -20.97 -4.67 2.16
N CYS A 210 -20.77 -5.42 1.08
CA CYS A 210 -19.49 -6.04 0.71
C CYS A 210 -18.99 -7.10 1.71
N GLU A 211 -19.75 -7.50 2.73
CA GLU A 211 -19.35 -8.55 3.66
C GLU A 211 -19.37 -9.93 2.99
N ILE A 212 -18.43 -10.78 3.40
CA ILE A 212 -18.58 -12.23 3.20
C ILE A 212 -19.48 -12.74 4.32
N VAL A 213 -20.71 -13.07 3.96
CA VAL A 213 -21.78 -13.45 4.90
C VAL A 213 -21.82 -14.95 5.17
N GLY A 214 -21.24 -15.75 4.27
CA GLY A 214 -21.04 -17.18 4.46
C GLY A 214 -19.86 -17.70 3.64
N TYR A 215 -19.18 -18.71 4.17
CA TYR A 215 -18.11 -19.41 3.46
C TYR A 215 -17.96 -20.82 4.01
N ALA A 216 -17.36 -21.71 3.23
CA ALA A 216 -17.01 -23.05 3.67
C ALA A 216 -15.75 -23.52 2.95
N MET A 217 -14.96 -24.36 3.61
CA MET A 217 -13.73 -24.91 3.08
C MET A 217 -13.74 -26.44 3.14
N GLY A 218 -13.12 -27.09 2.15
CA GLY A 218 -13.07 -28.55 2.09
C GLY A 218 -12.03 -29.07 1.11
N GLU A 219 -11.68 -30.35 1.25
CA GLU A 219 -10.66 -31.02 0.44
C GLU A 219 -11.11 -31.31 -0.99
N ARG A 220 -12.43 -31.33 -1.21
CA ARG A 220 -13.06 -31.67 -2.49
C ARG A 220 -14.05 -30.59 -2.91
N MET A 221 -14.17 -30.39 -4.21
CA MET A 221 -15.14 -29.48 -4.81
C MET A 221 -16.51 -30.18 -4.91
N THR A 222 -17.31 -30.10 -3.84
CA THR A 222 -18.60 -30.80 -3.77
C THR A 222 -19.78 -29.85 -3.64
N LYS A 223 -21.00 -30.34 -3.90
CA LYS A 223 -22.25 -29.58 -3.69
C LYS A 223 -22.52 -29.30 -2.20
N GLU A 224 -22.07 -30.20 -1.32
CA GLU A 224 -22.19 -30.03 0.12
C GLU A 224 -21.34 -28.86 0.61
N LEU A 225 -20.20 -28.59 -0.04
CA LEU A 225 -19.35 -27.45 0.27
C LEU A 225 -20.06 -26.11 0.00
N THR A 226 -20.69 -25.95 -1.18
CA THR A 226 -21.47 -24.74 -1.50
C THR A 226 -22.70 -24.63 -0.61
N GLY A 227 -23.37 -25.76 -0.33
CA GLY A 227 -24.49 -25.82 0.61
C GLY A 227 -24.13 -25.37 2.03
N LYS A 228 -22.97 -25.79 2.57
CA LYS A 228 -22.48 -25.33 3.88
C LYS A 228 -22.27 -23.82 3.94
N ALA A 229 -21.72 -23.22 2.89
CA ALA A 229 -21.55 -21.77 2.80
C ALA A 229 -22.90 -21.04 2.79
N LEU A 230 -23.89 -21.57 2.05
CA LEU A 230 -25.25 -21.03 2.01
C LEU A 230 -25.94 -21.12 3.36
N PHE A 231 -25.84 -22.28 4.02
CA PHE A 231 -26.41 -22.47 5.34
C PHE A 231 -25.80 -21.51 6.38
N MET A 232 -24.48 -21.30 6.33
CA MET A 232 -23.82 -20.31 7.18
C MET A 232 -24.35 -18.89 6.95
N ALA A 233 -24.54 -18.48 5.69
CA ALA A 233 -25.07 -17.16 5.35
C ALA A 233 -26.52 -16.97 5.83
N LEU A 234 -27.38 -17.97 5.57
CA LEU A 234 -28.78 -17.94 6.00
C LEU A 234 -28.90 -17.83 7.53
N ARG A 235 -28.11 -18.63 8.27
CA ARG A 235 -28.12 -18.62 9.73
C ARG A 235 -27.58 -17.31 10.32
N SER A 236 -26.60 -16.67 9.68
CA SER A 236 -25.98 -15.46 10.21
C SER A 236 -26.76 -14.19 9.87
N GLN A 237 -27.42 -14.15 8.71
CA GLN A 237 -28.07 -12.94 8.20
C GLN A 237 -29.59 -12.93 8.36
N LEU A 238 -30.23 -14.11 8.43
CA LEU A 238 -31.70 -14.25 8.47
C LEU A 238 -32.38 -13.35 7.40
N PRO A 239 -32.03 -13.49 6.11
CA PRO A 239 -32.50 -12.58 5.08
C PRO A 239 -34.02 -12.69 4.87
N PRO A 240 -34.69 -11.60 4.45
CA PRO A 240 -36.08 -11.67 4.06
C PRO A 240 -36.27 -12.52 2.80
N ALA A 241 -37.47 -13.08 2.63
CA ALA A 241 -37.85 -13.75 1.40
C ALA A 241 -37.72 -12.80 0.20
N GLY A 242 -37.31 -13.35 -0.95
CA GLY A 242 -37.13 -12.60 -2.19
C GLY A 242 -35.71 -12.10 -2.44
N LEU A 243 -34.75 -12.34 -1.53
CA LEU A 243 -33.33 -12.10 -1.74
C LEU A 243 -32.86 -12.78 -3.04
N ILE A 244 -32.15 -12.06 -3.90
CA ILE A 244 -31.55 -12.63 -5.11
C ILE A 244 -30.26 -13.33 -4.73
N HIS A 245 -30.18 -14.64 -4.98
CA HIS A 245 -28.96 -15.41 -4.85
C HIS A 245 -28.38 -15.67 -6.25
N HIS A 246 -27.27 -15.00 -6.57
CA HIS A 246 -26.62 -15.07 -7.86
C HIS A 246 -25.34 -15.91 -7.82
N SER A 247 -25.24 -16.95 -8.64
CA SER A 247 -24.04 -17.77 -8.78
C SER A 247 -23.56 -17.85 -10.23
N ASP A 248 -22.38 -18.42 -10.44
CA ASP A 248 -22.03 -18.91 -11.76
C ASP A 248 -22.87 -20.15 -12.14
N ARG A 249 -22.58 -20.71 -13.32
CA ARG A 249 -23.16 -21.99 -13.78
C ARG A 249 -22.23 -23.14 -13.42
N GLY A 250 -21.69 -23.19 -12.20
CA GLY A 250 -20.95 -24.35 -11.72
C GLY A 250 -21.91 -25.50 -11.41
N SER A 251 -21.47 -26.75 -11.61
CA SER A 251 -22.34 -27.91 -11.39
C SER A 251 -22.81 -28.05 -9.95
N GLN A 252 -22.05 -27.51 -8.99
CA GLN A 252 -22.37 -27.45 -7.57
C GLN A 252 -23.58 -26.54 -7.29
N TYR A 253 -23.69 -25.41 -8.01
CA TYR A 253 -24.79 -24.46 -7.85
C TYR A 253 -26.04 -24.86 -8.63
N CYS A 254 -25.88 -25.68 -9.68
CA CYS A 254 -26.99 -26.29 -10.42
C CYS A 254 -27.52 -27.58 -9.77
N ALA A 255 -26.92 -28.06 -8.68
CA ALA A 255 -27.32 -29.30 -8.02
C ALA A 255 -28.74 -29.19 -7.41
N TYR A 256 -29.50 -30.28 -7.48
CA TYR A 256 -30.89 -30.32 -6.97
C TYR A 256 -30.97 -29.89 -5.50
N ASP A 257 -30.16 -30.48 -4.61
CA ASP A 257 -30.18 -30.16 -3.18
C ASP A 257 -29.89 -28.68 -2.89
N TYR A 258 -29.03 -28.05 -3.71
CA TYR A 258 -28.72 -26.63 -3.57
C TYR A 258 -29.94 -25.76 -3.92
N ARG A 259 -30.65 -26.11 -4.99
CA ARG A 259 -31.90 -25.44 -5.39
C ARG A 259 -33.00 -25.63 -4.36
N VAL A 260 -33.13 -26.82 -3.77
CA VAL A 260 -34.10 -27.08 -2.70
C VAL A 260 -33.85 -26.15 -1.50
N ILE A 261 -32.59 -25.98 -1.08
CA ILE A 261 -32.25 -25.05 0.01
C ILE A 261 -32.63 -23.61 -0.36
N GLN A 262 -32.39 -23.19 -1.60
CA GLN A 262 -32.76 -21.85 -2.08
C GLN A 262 -34.27 -21.63 -2.06
N GLU A 263 -35.03 -22.58 -2.60
CA GLU A 263 -36.50 -22.52 -2.68
C GLU A 263 -37.13 -22.52 -1.28
N GLN A 264 -36.69 -23.41 -0.39
CA GLN A 264 -37.17 -23.49 1.01
C GLN A 264 -36.84 -22.23 1.82
N SER A 265 -35.76 -21.53 1.46
CA SER A 265 -35.34 -20.29 2.12
C SER A 265 -35.94 -19.04 1.46
N GLY A 266 -36.82 -19.20 0.45
CA GLY A 266 -37.47 -18.09 -0.25
C GLY A 266 -36.53 -17.25 -1.12
N LEU A 267 -35.39 -17.80 -1.56
CA LEU A 267 -34.41 -17.10 -2.38
C LEU A 267 -34.82 -17.10 -3.85
N LYS A 268 -34.53 -16.01 -4.56
CA LYS A 268 -34.65 -15.90 -6.02
C LYS A 268 -33.33 -16.31 -6.67
N THR A 269 -33.27 -17.51 -7.25
CA THR A 269 -32.08 -18.00 -7.93
C THR A 269 -31.79 -17.21 -9.20
N SER A 270 -30.54 -16.77 -9.34
CA SER A 270 -30.03 -16.15 -10.55
C SER A 270 -28.69 -16.76 -10.93
N MET A 271 -28.43 -16.92 -12.24
CA MET A 271 -27.14 -17.46 -12.70
C MET A 271 -26.52 -16.59 -13.79
N SER A 272 -25.19 -16.45 -13.74
CA SER A 272 -24.39 -15.76 -14.76
C SER A 272 -24.58 -16.36 -16.15
N ARG A 273 -24.31 -15.60 -17.22
CA ARG A 273 -24.23 -16.16 -18.58
C ARG A 273 -22.99 -17.04 -18.72
N LYS A 274 -23.08 -18.03 -19.61
CA LYS A 274 -21.95 -18.94 -19.89
C LYS A 274 -20.74 -18.12 -20.36
N GLY A 275 -19.59 -18.31 -19.72
CA GLY A 275 -18.33 -17.67 -20.10
C GLY A 275 -18.22 -16.17 -19.83
N ASN A 276 -19.13 -15.59 -19.03
CA ASN A 276 -19.13 -14.14 -18.76
C ASN A 276 -18.75 -13.84 -17.29
N CYS A 277 -17.46 -13.59 -17.04
CA CYS A 277 -16.95 -13.27 -15.71
C CYS A 277 -17.46 -11.93 -15.14
N TYR A 278 -17.98 -11.02 -16.00
CA TYR A 278 -18.52 -9.75 -15.54
C TYR A 278 -19.86 -9.91 -14.81
N ASP A 279 -20.58 -11.01 -15.06
CA ASP A 279 -21.86 -11.28 -14.41
C ASP A 279 -21.71 -11.62 -12.91
N ASN A 280 -20.51 -11.99 -12.44
CA ASN A 280 -20.17 -12.22 -11.02
C ASN A 280 -19.02 -11.34 -10.50
N ALA A 281 -18.82 -10.16 -11.10
CA ALA A 281 -17.71 -9.27 -10.80
C ALA A 281 -17.49 -8.92 -9.30
N PRO A 282 -18.53 -8.74 -8.46
CA PRO A 282 -18.32 -8.43 -7.05
C PRO A 282 -17.61 -9.54 -6.26
N MET A 283 -17.85 -10.81 -6.63
CA MET A 283 -17.20 -11.96 -6.00
C MET A 283 -15.80 -12.17 -6.56
N GLU A 284 -15.62 -12.04 -7.87
CA GLU A 284 -14.29 -12.10 -8.50
C GLU A 284 -13.34 -11.02 -7.95
N SER A 285 -13.86 -9.83 -7.69
CA SER A 285 -13.13 -8.75 -7.01
C SER A 285 -12.68 -9.15 -5.60
N PHE A 286 -13.51 -9.90 -4.87
CA PHE A 286 -13.15 -10.44 -3.56
C PHE A 286 -12.06 -11.49 -3.67
N TRP A 287 -12.15 -12.45 -4.60
CA TRP A 287 -11.09 -13.45 -4.78
C TRP A 287 -9.75 -12.82 -5.15
N GLY A 288 -9.75 -11.84 -6.05
CA GLY A 288 -8.56 -11.08 -6.37
C GLY A 288 -7.98 -10.38 -5.14
N THR A 289 -8.84 -9.81 -4.30
CA THR A 289 -8.45 -9.18 -3.03
C THR A 289 -7.83 -10.17 -2.05
N LEU A 290 -8.52 -11.28 -1.74
CA LEU A 290 -8.04 -12.32 -0.84
C LEU A 290 -6.69 -12.90 -1.28
N LYS A 291 -6.56 -13.20 -2.58
CA LYS A 291 -5.32 -13.74 -3.16
C LYS A 291 -4.17 -12.73 -3.10
N ASN A 292 -4.44 -11.44 -3.31
CA ASN A 292 -3.41 -10.41 -3.33
C ASN A 292 -2.98 -9.94 -1.94
N GLU A 293 -3.90 -9.89 -0.98
CA GLU A 293 -3.65 -9.32 0.36
C GLU A 293 -3.31 -10.39 1.40
N SER A 294 -3.59 -11.67 1.12
CA SER A 294 -3.32 -12.77 2.05
C SER A 294 -2.62 -13.94 1.34
N LEU A 295 -3.36 -14.73 0.55
CA LEU A 295 -2.89 -16.07 0.13
C LEU A 295 -1.61 -16.06 -0.71
N GLY A 296 -1.37 -14.99 -1.46
CA GLY A 296 -0.16 -14.83 -2.27
C GLY A 296 1.15 -14.82 -1.49
N HIS A 297 1.08 -14.59 -0.17
CA HIS A 297 2.24 -14.49 0.73
C HIS A 297 2.59 -15.79 1.44
N TYR A 298 1.76 -16.82 1.30
CA TYR A 298 1.92 -18.09 2.00
C TYR A 298 2.35 -19.21 1.05
N ARG A 299 2.99 -20.21 1.64
CA ARG A 299 3.20 -21.55 1.10
C ARG A 299 2.76 -22.53 2.17
N PHE A 300 1.49 -22.92 2.12
CA PHE A 300 0.88 -23.73 3.15
C PHE A 300 1.40 -25.15 3.12
N ASN A 301 1.82 -25.66 4.29
CA ASN A 301 2.25 -27.04 4.43
C ASN A 301 1.05 -27.98 4.41
N ASN A 302 -0.04 -27.61 5.08
CA ASN A 302 -1.25 -28.41 5.17
C ASN A 302 -2.52 -27.57 4.99
N ARG A 303 -3.67 -28.24 4.86
CA ARG A 303 -4.97 -27.59 4.70
C ARG A 303 -5.40 -26.80 5.94
N ASP A 304 -5.06 -27.26 7.14
CA ASP A 304 -5.45 -26.59 8.39
C ASP A 304 -4.79 -25.22 8.56
N GLU A 305 -3.54 -25.08 8.12
CA GLU A 305 -2.84 -23.80 8.06
C GLU A 305 -3.57 -22.82 7.13
N ALA A 306 -3.94 -23.29 5.93
CA ALA A 306 -4.70 -22.50 4.97
C ALA A 306 -6.09 -22.11 5.50
N ILE A 307 -6.80 -23.05 6.13
CA ILE A 307 -8.11 -22.83 6.77
C ILE A 307 -8.01 -21.73 7.83
N SER A 308 -7.00 -21.81 8.69
CA SER A 308 -6.78 -20.85 9.78
C SER A 308 -6.53 -19.44 9.23
N VAL A 309 -5.67 -19.30 8.23
CA VAL A 309 -5.36 -18.02 7.59
C VAL A 309 -6.56 -17.45 6.83
N ILE A 310 -7.32 -18.27 6.11
CA ILE A 310 -8.51 -17.83 5.37
C ILE A 310 -9.60 -17.37 6.34
N ARG A 311 -9.87 -18.16 7.38
CA ARG A 311 -10.88 -17.83 8.41
C ARG A 311 -10.55 -16.51 9.08
N GLU A 312 -9.32 -16.38 9.57
CA GLU A 312 -8.83 -15.15 10.21
C GLU A 312 -8.95 -13.95 9.26
N TYR A 313 -8.52 -14.12 8.00
CA TYR A 313 -8.62 -13.06 7.00
C TYR A 313 -10.07 -12.64 6.74
N ILE A 314 -11.00 -13.58 6.56
CA ILE A 314 -12.40 -13.23 6.27
C ILE A 314 -13.05 -12.56 7.48
N GLU A 315 -12.97 -13.22 8.63
CA GLU A 315 -13.68 -12.82 9.85
C GLU A 315 -13.11 -11.54 10.45
N ILE A 316 -11.81 -11.49 10.65
CA ILE A 316 -11.17 -10.42 11.43
C ILE A 316 -10.75 -9.30 10.50
N PHE A 317 -9.96 -9.62 9.47
CA PHE A 317 -9.40 -8.56 8.62
C PHE A 317 -10.43 -8.01 7.64
N TYR A 318 -10.93 -8.81 6.70
CA TYR A 318 -11.76 -8.36 5.58
C TYR A 318 -13.09 -7.75 6.05
N ASN A 319 -13.88 -8.49 6.85
CA ASN A 319 -15.19 -8.01 7.27
C ASN A 319 -15.09 -6.87 8.29
N ARG A 320 -14.17 -6.94 9.27
CA ARG A 320 -14.19 -6.03 10.44
C ARG A 320 -13.17 -4.89 10.36
N GLN A 321 -12.02 -5.06 9.70
CA GLN A 321 -10.94 -4.06 9.69
C GLN A 321 -10.64 -3.44 8.32
N ARG A 322 -10.87 -4.18 7.22
CA ARG A 322 -10.42 -3.80 5.89
C ARG A 322 -11.30 -2.70 5.32
N ARG A 323 -10.69 -1.56 5.05
CA ARG A 323 -11.34 -0.39 4.45
C ARG A 323 -11.72 -0.65 3.00
N HIS A 324 -12.97 -0.32 2.67
CA HIS A 324 -13.49 -0.46 1.32
C HIS A 324 -13.87 0.91 0.74
N SER A 325 -13.27 1.30 -0.39
CA SER A 325 -13.50 2.63 -0.98
C SER A 325 -14.95 2.85 -1.41
N ARG A 326 -15.63 1.79 -1.90
CA ARG A 326 -17.08 1.82 -2.22
C ARG A 326 -17.95 2.17 -1.01
N LEU A 327 -17.49 1.86 0.20
CA LEU A 327 -18.24 2.06 1.44
C LEU A 327 -17.87 3.37 2.14
N GLY A 328 -17.12 4.27 1.49
CA GLY A 328 -16.60 5.47 2.13
C GLY A 328 -15.34 5.24 2.98
N ASN A 329 -14.54 4.21 2.67
CA ASN A 329 -13.32 3.81 3.38
C ASN A 329 -13.50 3.32 4.83
N ILE A 330 -14.69 2.81 5.17
CA ILE A 330 -14.92 2.00 6.38
C ILE A 330 -14.96 0.51 6.05
N SER A 331 -14.94 -0.35 7.08
CA SER A 331 -15.04 -1.79 6.90
C SER A 331 -16.46 -2.23 6.55
N PRO A 332 -16.63 -3.39 5.88
CA PRO A 332 -17.94 -3.97 5.60
C PRO A 332 -18.86 -4.06 6.83
N ALA A 333 -18.34 -4.50 7.98
CA ALA A 333 -19.10 -4.59 9.22
C ALA A 333 -19.51 -3.21 9.77
N ALA A 334 -18.59 -2.25 9.78
CA ALA A 334 -18.91 -0.88 10.22
C ALA A 334 -19.95 -0.21 9.31
N PHE A 335 -19.92 -0.51 8.00
CA PHE A 335 -20.92 -0.01 7.06
C PHE A 335 -22.31 -0.62 7.32
N ARG A 336 -22.38 -1.93 7.56
CA ARG A 336 -23.64 -2.60 7.94
C ARG A 336 -24.20 -2.04 9.24
N GLU A 337 -23.36 -1.86 10.26
CA GLU A 337 -23.77 -1.28 11.54
C GLU A 337 -24.33 0.13 11.37
N LYS A 338 -23.63 0.99 10.60
CA LYS A 338 -24.10 2.34 10.29
C LYS A 338 -25.46 2.32 9.57
N TYR A 339 -25.68 1.39 8.64
CA TYR A 339 -26.98 1.25 7.97
C TYR A 339 -28.10 0.95 8.98
N HIS A 340 -27.88 0.01 9.90
CA HIS A 340 -28.87 -0.33 10.93
C HIS A 340 -29.12 0.82 11.89
N GLN A 341 -28.10 1.61 12.25
CA GLN A 341 -28.26 2.80 13.08
C GLN A 341 -29.06 3.92 12.39
N MET A 342 -29.03 3.99 11.06
CA MET A 342 -29.79 4.98 10.29
C MET A 342 -31.21 4.51 9.96
N ALA A 343 -31.45 3.20 9.99
CA ALA A 343 -32.75 2.59 9.68
C ALA A 343 -33.60 2.30 10.93
N ALA A 344 -32.97 2.28 12.11
CA ALA A 344 -33.64 2.33 13.42
C ALA A 344 -34.01 3.77 13.75
#